data_AF-A0A7J4EE91-F1
#
_entry.id   AF-A0A7J4EE91-F1
#
_cell.length_a   1.000
_cell.length_b   1.000
_cell.length_c   1.000
_cell.angle_alpha   90.00
_cell.angle_beta   90.00
_cell.angle_gamma   90.00
#
_symmetry.space_group_name_H-M   'P 1'
#
loop_
_entity.id
_entity.type
_entity.pdbx_description
1 polymer ?
#
loop_
_entity_poly.entity_id
_entity_poly.type
_entity_poly.pdbx_seq_one_letter_code
_entity_poly.pdbx_strand_id
1 'polypeptide(L)'
;METLLLVLVCIIIGGLLSSLAVHLMPVGGAPAAMATATGIATGCVMLMTGAAVTGLFTASTVATFWETKPNIILVALSGAVGSMLMMGFTMFVGNLIYIFGAGIVPCSGRVAVDPITKESQTEYKTPRTDGHGVPTVSYVSGILGGFSGGFGGALIYVVLVSDSYAHFSVATAAIVAMGIFIANAIIAAYNIGGTIEGFHDPKFKARIRTGLTCSLIMSVLCGVFIVIAMLTGTLVGGVM
;
A
#
# COMPACT_ATOMS: atom_id res chain seq x y z
N MET A 1 -19.86 -3.84 22.74
CA MET A 1 -20.19 -4.51 21.46
C MET A 1 -19.91 -3.58 20.28
N GLU A 2 -20.35 -2.32 20.34
CA GLU A 2 -20.07 -1.29 19.33
C GLU A 2 -18.56 -1.08 19.05
N THR A 3 -17.73 -1.00 20.10
CA THR A 3 -16.26 -0.87 19.98
C THR A 3 -15.61 -2.02 19.22
N LEU A 4 -16.03 -3.26 19.48
CA LEU A 4 -15.47 -4.45 18.81
C LEU A 4 -15.85 -4.48 17.34
N LEU A 5 -17.08 -4.09 17.02
CA LEU A 5 -17.56 -4.00 15.64
C LEU A 5 -16.79 -2.92 14.88
N LEU A 6 -16.56 -1.75 15.50
CA LEU A 6 -15.80 -0.67 14.88
C LEU A 6 -14.35 -1.09 14.60
N VAL A 7 -13.69 -1.74 15.56
CA VAL A 7 -12.34 -2.31 15.36
C VAL A 7 -12.31 -3.27 14.18
N LEU A 8 -13.25 -4.20 14.12
CA LEU A 8 -13.35 -5.16 13.03
C LEU A 8 -13.56 -4.47 11.68
N VAL A 9 -14.45 -3.50 11.61
CA VAL A 9 -14.73 -2.74 10.37
C VAL A 9 -13.50 -1.96 9.91
N CYS A 10 -12.78 -1.30 10.82
CA CYS A 10 -11.55 -0.59 10.50
C CYS A 10 -10.45 -1.53 10.00
N ILE A 11 -10.34 -2.73 10.57
CA ILE A 11 -9.41 -3.77 10.09
C ILE A 11 -9.77 -4.22 8.68
N ILE A 12 -11.06 -4.46 8.41
CA ILE A 12 -11.54 -4.87 7.07
C ILE A 12 -11.26 -3.78 6.05
N ILE A 13 -11.59 -2.53 6.35
CA ILE A 13 -11.33 -1.39 5.44
C ILE A 13 -9.83 -1.24 5.21
N GLY A 14 -9.01 -1.29 6.27
CA GLY A 14 -7.56 -1.16 6.15
C GLY A 14 -6.93 -2.25 5.30
N GLY A 15 -7.39 -3.50 5.43
CA GLY A 15 -6.93 -4.60 4.59
C GLY A 15 -7.37 -4.46 3.13
N LEU A 16 -8.62 -4.09 2.88
CA LEU A 16 -9.12 -3.82 1.53
C LEU A 16 -8.31 -2.72 0.83
N LEU A 17 -7.99 -1.64 1.57
CA LEU A 17 -7.15 -0.56 1.07
C LEU A 17 -5.70 -1.00 0.82
N SER A 18 -5.16 -1.91 1.63
CA SER A 18 -3.85 -2.54 1.37
C SER A 18 -3.85 -3.31 0.05
N SER A 19 -4.90 -4.10 -0.21
CA SER A 19 -5.04 -4.83 -1.47
C SER A 19 -5.24 -3.90 -2.66
N LEU A 20 -6.06 -2.85 -2.53
CA LEU A 20 -6.21 -1.83 -3.57
C LEU A 20 -4.87 -1.16 -3.87
N ALA A 21 -4.11 -0.80 -2.85
CA ALA A 21 -2.82 -0.15 -2.98
C ALA A 21 -1.83 -1.00 -3.80
N VAL A 22 -1.75 -2.29 -3.52
CA VAL A 22 -0.91 -3.26 -4.28
C VAL A 22 -1.24 -3.24 -5.76
N HIS A 23 -2.51 -3.19 -6.13
CA HIS A 23 -2.93 -3.18 -7.53
C HIS A 23 -2.66 -1.83 -8.20
N LEU A 24 -2.62 -0.74 -7.45
CA LEU A 24 -2.33 0.60 -7.95
C LEU A 24 -0.83 0.88 -8.09
N MET A 25 0.03 0.17 -7.34
CA MET A 25 1.47 0.44 -7.36
C MET A 25 2.15 -0.08 -8.64
N PRO A 26 3.04 0.71 -9.26
CA PRO A 26 3.80 0.28 -10.42
C PRO A 26 4.98 -0.59 -10.02
N VAL A 27 4.84 -1.91 -10.21
CA VAL A 27 5.82 -2.91 -9.77
C VAL A 27 6.31 -3.70 -10.97
N GLY A 28 7.63 -3.69 -11.18
CA GLY A 28 8.25 -4.32 -12.33
C GLY A 28 9.13 -5.52 -12.03
N GLY A 29 9.41 -5.82 -10.74
CA GLY A 29 10.15 -7.00 -10.32
C GLY A 29 11.54 -7.13 -10.99
N ALA A 30 11.94 -8.37 -11.30
CA ALA A 30 13.22 -8.65 -11.96
C ALA A 30 13.34 -8.03 -13.37
N PRO A 31 12.30 -8.03 -14.23
CA PRO A 31 12.37 -7.34 -15.51
C PRO A 31 12.63 -5.82 -15.40
N ALA A 32 12.04 -5.14 -14.43
CA ALA A 32 12.35 -3.72 -14.21
C ALA A 32 13.77 -3.51 -13.68
N ALA A 33 14.32 -4.41 -12.86
CA ALA A 33 15.72 -4.34 -12.44
C ALA A 33 16.70 -4.38 -13.62
N MET A 34 16.32 -5.07 -14.70
CA MET A 34 17.07 -5.12 -15.96
C MET A 34 16.69 -4.01 -16.95
N ALA A 35 15.86 -3.04 -16.53
CA ALA A 35 15.36 -1.99 -17.42
C ALA A 35 14.58 -2.54 -18.65
N THR A 36 13.89 -3.67 -18.47
CA THR A 36 13.13 -4.36 -19.53
C THR A 36 11.61 -4.39 -19.30
N ALA A 37 11.16 -3.83 -18.18
CA ALA A 37 9.74 -3.60 -17.92
C ALA A 37 9.54 -2.30 -17.14
N THR A 38 8.32 -1.79 -17.21
CA THR A 38 7.85 -0.71 -16.34
C THR A 38 7.76 -1.10 -14.87
N GLY A 39 7.88 -0.09 -14.01
CA GLY A 39 7.69 -0.17 -12.58
C GLY A 39 9.00 -0.07 -11.82
N ILE A 40 8.90 -0.05 -10.49
CA ILE A 40 10.07 -0.04 -9.62
C ILE A 40 10.65 -1.46 -9.56
N ALA A 41 11.97 -1.56 -9.62
CA ALA A 41 12.77 -2.80 -9.56
C ALA A 41 12.78 -3.47 -8.18
N THR A 42 11.61 -3.82 -7.66
CA THR A 42 11.46 -4.45 -6.34
C THR A 42 10.17 -5.26 -6.26
N GLY A 43 9.99 -6.01 -5.17
CA GLY A 43 8.77 -6.75 -4.90
C GLY A 43 7.64 -5.84 -4.43
N CYS A 44 6.41 -6.13 -4.89
CA CYS A 44 5.23 -5.36 -4.48
C CYS A 44 5.11 -5.32 -2.95
N VAL A 45 5.27 -6.48 -2.29
CA VAL A 45 5.19 -6.57 -0.83
C VAL A 45 6.24 -5.68 -0.15
N MET A 46 7.45 -5.53 -0.69
CA MET A 46 8.49 -4.68 -0.10
C MET A 46 8.13 -3.19 -0.19
N LEU A 47 7.65 -2.73 -1.34
CA LEU A 47 7.15 -1.35 -1.49
C LEU A 47 5.97 -1.07 -0.58
N MET A 48 5.05 -2.04 -0.50
CA MET A 48 3.88 -1.95 0.33
C MET A 48 4.23 -1.91 1.81
N THR A 49 5.18 -2.73 2.26
CA THR A 49 5.72 -2.65 3.63
C THR A 49 6.35 -1.29 3.89
N GLY A 50 7.15 -0.76 2.95
CA GLY A 50 7.72 0.58 3.06
C GLY A 50 6.64 1.66 3.21
N ALA A 51 5.63 1.64 2.33
CA ALA A 51 4.50 2.56 2.38
C ALA A 51 3.73 2.43 3.71
N ALA A 52 3.44 1.21 4.17
CA ALA A 52 2.75 0.99 5.43
C ALA A 52 3.55 1.51 6.62
N VAL A 53 4.84 1.21 6.69
CA VAL A 53 5.73 1.66 7.78
C VAL A 53 5.84 3.17 7.82
N THR A 54 6.03 3.83 6.67
CA THR A 54 6.05 5.31 6.62
C THR A 54 4.70 5.91 7.02
N GLY A 55 3.60 5.29 6.59
CA GLY A 55 2.26 5.73 6.97
C GLY A 55 2.02 5.57 8.48
N LEU A 56 2.45 4.45 9.05
CA LEU A 56 2.40 4.18 10.48
C LEU A 56 3.20 5.18 11.31
N PHE A 57 4.44 5.49 10.92
CA PHE A 57 5.25 6.47 11.64
C PHE A 57 4.69 7.89 11.56
N THR A 58 4.14 8.26 10.40
CA THR A 58 3.49 9.56 10.24
C THR A 58 2.22 9.64 11.09
N ALA A 59 1.40 8.58 11.06
CA ALA A 59 0.21 8.44 11.87
C ALA A 59 0.53 8.46 13.38
N SER A 60 1.53 7.70 13.83
CA SER A 60 1.93 7.67 15.24
C SER A 60 2.41 9.03 15.73
N THR A 61 3.16 9.76 14.89
CA THR A 61 3.62 11.11 15.21
C THR A 61 2.46 12.08 15.33
N VAL A 62 1.48 12.00 14.42
CA VAL A 62 0.31 12.88 14.45
C VAL A 62 -0.65 12.51 15.59
N ALA A 63 -0.75 11.23 15.95
CA ALA A 63 -1.57 10.78 17.07
C ALA A 63 -1.15 11.40 18.41
N THR A 64 0.13 11.76 18.60
CA THR A 64 0.61 12.40 19.85
C THR A 64 0.05 13.80 20.07
N PHE A 65 -0.51 14.45 19.03
CA PHE A 65 -1.16 15.75 19.18
C PHE A 65 -2.50 15.68 19.92
N TRP A 66 -3.03 14.49 20.20
CA TRP A 66 -4.27 14.29 20.95
C TRP A 66 -4.03 13.53 22.24
N GLU A 67 -4.40 14.12 23.37
CA GLU A 67 -4.19 13.53 24.70
C GLU A 67 -5.14 12.36 25.03
N THR A 68 -6.37 12.36 24.50
CA THR A 68 -7.42 11.40 24.95
C THR A 68 -8.22 10.76 23.83
N LYS A 69 -8.47 11.47 22.72
CA LYS A 69 -9.25 10.95 21.58
C LYS A 69 -8.71 11.46 20.24
N PRO A 70 -7.77 10.74 19.60
CA PRO A 70 -7.31 11.11 18.27
C PRO A 70 -8.45 11.01 17.25
N ASN A 71 -8.57 12.01 16.38
CA ASN A 71 -9.48 11.92 15.25
C ASN A 71 -8.92 10.89 14.25
N ILE A 72 -9.53 9.71 14.23
CA ILE A 72 -9.09 8.56 13.42
C ILE A 72 -8.85 8.94 11.96
N ILE A 73 -9.72 9.77 11.39
CA ILE A 73 -9.66 10.16 9.99
C ILE A 73 -8.43 11.04 9.74
N LEU A 74 -8.20 12.04 10.59
CA LEU A 74 -7.04 12.94 10.44
C LEU A 74 -5.71 12.20 10.60
N VAL A 75 -5.64 11.27 11.56
CA VAL A 75 -4.44 10.45 11.76
C VAL A 75 -4.24 9.46 10.61
N ALA A 76 -5.31 8.88 10.07
CA ALA A 76 -5.22 8.02 8.88
C ALA A 76 -4.80 8.81 7.63
N LEU A 77 -5.30 10.04 7.47
CA LEU A 77 -4.91 10.94 6.37
C LEU A 77 -3.44 11.36 6.46
N SER A 78 -2.91 11.61 7.66
CA SER A 78 -1.47 11.91 7.79
C SER A 78 -0.62 10.72 7.37
N GLY A 79 -1.01 9.51 7.75
CA GLY A 79 -0.38 8.28 7.27
C GLY A 79 -0.44 8.15 5.74
N ALA A 80 -1.58 8.46 5.14
CA ALA A 80 -1.75 8.45 3.68
C ALA A 80 -0.77 9.41 2.98
N VAL A 81 -0.61 10.63 3.49
CA VAL A 81 0.33 11.63 2.94
C VAL A 81 1.77 11.17 3.11
N GLY A 82 2.14 10.63 4.28
CA GLY A 82 3.49 10.10 4.51
C GLY A 82 3.87 9.01 3.50
N SER A 83 2.95 8.09 3.23
CA SER A 83 3.14 7.03 2.23
C SER A 83 3.14 7.55 0.79
N MET A 84 2.33 8.55 0.45
CA MET A 84 2.39 9.22 -0.86
C MET A 84 3.76 9.85 -1.11
N LEU A 85 4.32 10.54 -0.11
CA LEU A 85 5.64 11.16 -0.22
C LEU A 85 6.72 10.08 -0.44
N MET A 86 6.73 9.04 0.38
CA MET A 86 7.67 7.92 0.21
C MET A 86 7.58 7.32 -1.19
N MET A 87 6.35 7.07 -1.67
CA MET A 87 6.14 6.50 -3.00
C MET A 87 6.59 7.46 -4.11
N GLY A 88 6.26 8.74 -3.99
CA GLY A 88 6.68 9.78 -4.94
C GLY A 88 8.19 9.90 -5.05
N PHE A 89 8.90 9.93 -3.92
CA PHE A 89 10.36 9.94 -3.90
C PHE A 89 10.95 8.65 -4.47
N THR A 90 10.39 7.50 -4.13
CA THR A 90 10.86 6.20 -4.64
C THR A 90 10.75 6.12 -6.16
N MET A 91 9.60 6.50 -6.72
CA MET A 91 9.40 6.52 -8.17
C MET A 91 10.25 7.59 -8.86
N PHE A 92 10.41 8.76 -8.25
CA PHE A 92 11.23 9.85 -8.78
C PHE A 92 12.70 9.44 -8.88
N VAL A 93 13.28 8.94 -7.79
CA VAL A 93 14.67 8.44 -7.77
C VAL A 93 14.83 7.27 -8.72
N GLY A 94 13.86 6.34 -8.77
CA GLY A 94 13.84 5.26 -9.74
C GLY A 94 13.95 5.77 -11.18
N ASN A 95 13.14 6.76 -11.55
CA ASN A 95 13.21 7.39 -12.87
C ASN A 95 14.54 8.10 -13.14
N LEU A 96 15.13 8.77 -12.14
CA LEU A 96 16.47 9.36 -12.31
C LEU A 96 17.52 8.29 -12.65
N ILE A 97 17.46 7.13 -12.00
CA ILE A 97 18.37 6.01 -12.28
C ILE A 97 18.13 5.45 -13.69
N TYR A 98 16.87 5.30 -14.13
CA TYR A 98 16.59 4.84 -15.49
C TYR A 98 17.06 5.84 -16.55
N ILE A 99 16.79 7.12 -16.35
CA ILE A 99 17.13 8.18 -17.32
C ILE A 99 18.64 8.40 -17.39
N PHE A 100 19.28 8.67 -16.24
CA PHE A 100 20.69 9.07 -16.20
C PHE A 100 21.65 7.88 -16.04
N GLY A 101 21.19 6.77 -15.46
CA GLY A 101 22.00 5.57 -15.28
C GLY A 101 21.90 4.61 -16.47
N ALA A 102 20.69 4.27 -16.89
CA ALA A 102 20.46 3.32 -17.99
C ALA A 102 20.31 3.98 -19.37
N GLY A 103 20.10 5.30 -19.43
CA GLY A 103 19.93 6.03 -20.71
C GLY A 103 18.59 5.74 -21.40
N ILE A 104 17.57 5.31 -20.64
CA ILE A 104 16.24 4.99 -21.18
C ILE A 104 15.19 5.96 -20.65
N VAL A 105 14.22 6.28 -21.51
CA VAL A 105 13.09 7.11 -21.12
C VAL A 105 12.00 6.26 -20.47
N PRO A 106 11.32 6.74 -19.41
CA PRO A 106 10.17 6.04 -18.84
C PRO A 106 9.07 5.89 -19.89
N CYS A 107 8.64 4.67 -20.18
CA CYS A 107 7.59 4.42 -21.15
C CYS A 107 6.71 3.22 -20.77
N SER A 108 5.41 3.32 -21.03
CA SER A 108 4.46 2.22 -20.75
C SER A 108 4.66 1.05 -21.72
N GLY A 109 4.64 -0.18 -21.19
CA GLY A 109 4.56 -1.41 -21.97
C GLY A 109 3.13 -1.84 -22.29
N ARG A 110 2.15 -1.36 -21.51
CA ARG A 110 0.73 -1.78 -21.57
C ARG A 110 -0.17 -0.91 -22.42
N VAL A 111 0.17 0.36 -22.61
CA VAL A 111 -0.68 1.32 -23.33
C VAL A 111 0.14 2.09 -24.35
N ALA A 112 -0.42 2.28 -25.55
CA ALA A 112 0.26 2.94 -26.65
C ALA A 112 0.35 4.47 -26.49
N VAL A 113 -0.64 5.08 -25.84
CA VAL A 113 -0.72 6.53 -25.60
C VAL A 113 -1.06 6.76 -24.13
N ASP A 114 -0.26 7.58 -23.43
CA ASP A 114 -0.48 7.84 -22.00
C ASP A 114 -1.90 8.44 -21.78
N PRO A 115 -2.74 7.82 -20.93
CA PRO A 115 -4.08 8.33 -20.66
C PRO A 115 -4.12 9.75 -20.08
N ILE A 116 -3.07 10.17 -19.38
CA ILE A 116 -2.92 11.46 -18.70
C ILE A 116 -2.27 12.49 -19.64
N THR A 117 -1.06 12.23 -20.13
CA THR A 117 -0.30 13.22 -20.92
C THR A 117 -0.62 13.21 -22.42
N LYS A 118 -1.29 12.16 -22.91
CA LYS A 118 -1.58 11.92 -24.34
C LYS A 118 -0.34 11.74 -25.22
N GLU A 119 0.82 11.49 -24.62
CA GLU A 119 2.06 11.23 -25.36
C GLU A 119 2.11 9.81 -25.90
N SER A 120 2.68 9.64 -27.09
CA SER A 120 2.97 8.34 -27.70
C SER A 120 4.04 7.61 -26.88
N GLN A 121 3.78 6.35 -26.53
CA GLN A 121 4.67 5.50 -25.74
C GLN A 121 5.36 4.44 -26.59
N THR A 122 4.72 4.01 -27.68
CA THR A 122 5.20 2.91 -28.53
C THR A 122 6.53 3.19 -29.20
N GLU A 123 6.78 4.45 -29.58
CA GLU A 123 8.00 4.87 -30.28
C GLU A 123 9.23 4.83 -29.36
N TYR A 124 9.03 4.99 -28.06
CA TYR A 124 10.08 5.02 -27.05
C TYR A 124 10.34 3.66 -26.41
N LYS A 125 9.55 2.64 -26.77
CA LYS A 125 9.70 1.29 -26.26
C LYS A 125 10.78 0.54 -27.03
N THR A 126 11.76 0.02 -26.31
CA THR A 126 12.85 -0.77 -26.90
C THR A 126 12.27 -2.10 -27.43
N PRO A 127 12.72 -2.59 -28.60
CA PRO A 127 12.29 -3.89 -29.10
C PRO A 127 12.53 -4.98 -28.06
N ARG A 128 11.53 -5.86 -27.87
CA ARG A 128 11.53 -6.98 -26.90
C ARG A 128 11.46 -6.58 -25.42
N THR A 129 11.24 -5.31 -25.08
CA THR A 129 10.93 -4.89 -23.71
C THR A 129 9.43 -4.64 -23.51
N ASP A 130 9.02 -4.67 -22.25
CA ASP A 130 7.65 -4.41 -21.79
C ASP A 130 7.60 -3.04 -21.08
N GLY A 131 8.22 -2.04 -21.71
CA GLY A 131 8.34 -0.67 -21.22
C GLY A 131 9.55 -0.47 -20.29
N HIS A 132 9.66 0.73 -19.72
CA HIS A 132 10.80 1.15 -18.92
C HIS A 132 10.37 2.11 -17.81
N GLY A 133 11.07 2.08 -16.68
CA GLY A 133 10.90 3.03 -15.58
C GLY A 133 9.44 3.18 -15.14
N VAL A 134 9.10 4.36 -14.61
CA VAL A 134 7.76 4.67 -14.13
C VAL A 134 7.20 5.83 -14.97
N PRO A 135 6.46 5.55 -16.07
CA PRO A 135 5.84 6.60 -16.88
C PRO A 135 4.77 7.36 -16.08
N THR A 136 4.33 8.51 -16.59
CA THR A 136 3.48 9.46 -15.84
C THR A 136 2.20 8.81 -15.31
N VAL A 137 1.48 8.05 -16.13
CA VAL A 137 0.29 7.31 -15.68
C VAL A 137 0.57 6.34 -14.53
N SER A 138 1.67 5.60 -14.60
CA SER A 138 2.12 4.67 -13.57
C SER A 138 2.55 5.41 -12.30
N TYR A 139 3.17 6.59 -12.45
CA TYR A 139 3.56 7.45 -11.34
C TYR A 139 2.33 7.92 -10.57
N VAL A 140 1.32 8.44 -11.27
CA VAL A 140 0.06 8.88 -10.65
C VAL A 140 -0.66 7.71 -9.98
N SER A 141 -0.71 6.55 -10.65
CA SER A 141 -1.26 5.33 -10.04
C SER A 141 -0.52 4.94 -8.76
N GLY A 142 0.81 5.00 -8.78
CA GLY A 142 1.65 4.71 -7.62
C GLY A 142 1.38 5.65 -6.45
N ILE A 143 1.20 6.95 -6.70
CA ILE A 143 0.81 7.92 -5.67
C ILE A 143 -0.54 7.54 -5.03
N LEU A 144 -1.53 7.16 -5.83
CA LEU A 144 -2.83 6.69 -5.32
C LEU A 144 -2.70 5.36 -4.54
N GLY A 145 -1.80 4.48 -4.97
CA GLY A 145 -1.43 3.28 -4.24
C GLY A 145 -0.78 3.61 -2.88
N GLY A 146 0.15 4.56 -2.85
CA GLY A 146 0.77 5.05 -1.63
C GLY A 146 -0.27 5.63 -0.66
N PHE A 147 -1.19 6.46 -1.16
CA PHE A 147 -2.29 7.02 -0.36
C PHE A 147 -3.15 5.93 0.27
N SER A 148 -3.67 5.00 -0.53
CA SER A 148 -4.55 3.94 -0.05
C SER A 148 -3.84 3.00 0.93
N GLY A 149 -2.58 2.63 0.65
CA GLY A 149 -1.78 1.78 1.52
C GLY A 149 -1.46 2.46 2.86
N GLY A 150 -1.04 3.72 2.82
CA GLY A 150 -0.76 4.52 4.02
C GLY A 150 -1.98 4.73 4.89
N PHE A 151 -3.10 5.10 4.27
CA PHE A 151 -4.38 5.27 4.98
C PHE A 151 -4.81 3.95 5.64
N GLY A 152 -4.75 2.84 4.90
CA GLY A 152 -5.15 1.53 5.41
C GLY A 152 -4.30 1.05 6.58
N GLY A 153 -2.98 1.19 6.49
CA GLY A 153 -2.06 0.83 7.58
C GLY A 153 -2.26 1.71 8.82
N ALA A 154 -2.38 3.03 8.63
CA ALA A 154 -2.62 3.98 9.71
C ALA A 154 -3.97 3.77 10.40
N LEU A 155 -5.03 3.47 9.63
CA LEU A 155 -6.36 3.19 10.16
C LEU A 155 -6.36 1.99 11.12
N ILE A 156 -5.69 0.89 10.74
CA ILE A 156 -5.58 -0.30 11.59
C ILE A 156 -4.83 0.06 12.87
N TYR A 157 -3.69 0.74 12.76
CA TYR A 157 -2.86 1.08 13.91
C TYR A 157 -3.55 2.01 14.92
N VAL A 158 -4.20 3.08 14.45
CA VAL A 158 -4.87 4.04 15.34
C VAL A 158 -5.93 3.35 16.19
N VAL A 159 -6.69 2.45 15.59
CA VAL A 159 -7.76 1.73 16.28
C VAL A 159 -7.21 0.67 17.25
N LEU A 160 -6.02 0.12 16.98
CA LEU A 160 -5.36 -0.80 17.89
C LEU A 160 -4.73 -0.09 19.10
N VAL A 161 -4.08 1.06 18.89
CA VAL A 161 -3.34 1.77 19.96
C VAL A 161 -4.23 2.62 20.85
N SER A 162 -5.34 3.14 20.33
CA SER A 162 -6.14 4.14 21.05
C SER A 162 -6.82 3.59 22.31
N ASP A 163 -6.82 4.43 23.34
CA ASP A 163 -7.45 4.16 24.63
C ASP A 163 -8.99 4.23 24.64
N SER A 164 -9.63 4.31 23.49
CA SER A 164 -11.08 4.19 23.40
C SER A 164 -11.50 2.91 22.68
N TYR A 165 -10.53 2.12 22.20
CA TYR A 165 -10.74 0.97 21.34
C TYR A 165 -10.02 -0.27 21.88
N ALA A 166 -8.85 -0.64 21.35
CA ALA A 166 -8.20 -1.90 21.71
C ALA A 166 -7.12 -1.79 22.80
N HIS A 167 -6.61 -0.59 23.11
CA HIS A 167 -5.62 -0.37 24.17
C HIS A 167 -4.38 -1.26 24.07
N PHE A 168 -3.91 -1.54 22.87
CA PHE A 168 -2.67 -2.29 22.70
C PHE A 168 -1.48 -1.37 22.96
N SER A 169 -0.39 -1.94 23.49
CA SER A 169 0.88 -1.22 23.56
C SER A 169 1.28 -0.74 22.16
N VAL A 170 1.98 0.39 22.06
CA VAL A 170 2.43 0.96 20.78
C VAL A 170 3.17 -0.08 19.93
N ALA A 171 4.05 -0.88 20.56
CA ALA A 171 4.81 -1.93 19.89
C ALA A 171 3.91 -3.06 19.37
N THR A 172 2.98 -3.55 20.20
CA THR A 172 2.03 -4.60 19.82
C THR A 172 1.13 -4.12 18.68
N ALA A 173 0.56 -2.92 18.80
CA ALA A 173 -0.30 -2.32 17.79
C ALA A 173 0.43 -2.16 16.44
N ALA A 174 1.69 -1.72 16.46
CA ALA A 174 2.50 -1.57 15.25
C ALA A 174 2.76 -2.93 14.57
N ILE A 175 3.23 -3.93 15.32
CA ILE A 175 3.54 -5.26 14.77
C ILE A 175 2.28 -5.92 14.20
N VAL A 176 1.16 -5.84 14.93
CA VAL A 176 -0.10 -6.40 14.49
C VAL A 176 -0.62 -5.68 13.24
N ALA A 177 -0.62 -4.35 13.22
CA ALA A 177 -1.06 -3.57 12.06
C ALA A 177 -0.22 -3.89 10.82
N MET A 178 1.10 -3.94 10.96
CA MET A 178 2.01 -4.34 9.89
C MET A 178 1.74 -5.77 9.43
N GLY A 179 1.53 -6.72 10.34
CA GLY A 179 1.25 -8.12 10.01
C GLY A 179 -0.01 -8.29 9.18
N ILE A 180 -1.11 -7.64 9.60
CA ILE A 180 -2.39 -7.65 8.86
C ILE A 180 -2.22 -7.02 7.48
N PHE A 181 -1.47 -5.92 7.41
CA PHE A 181 -1.21 -5.23 6.16
C PHE A 181 -0.38 -6.09 5.20
N ILE A 182 0.73 -6.68 5.68
CA ILE A 182 1.62 -7.53 4.89
C ILE A 182 0.88 -8.77 4.40
N ALA A 183 0.05 -9.41 5.24
CA ALA A 183 -0.74 -10.56 4.83
C ALA A 183 -1.66 -10.22 3.64
N ASN A 184 -2.37 -9.09 3.70
CA ASN A 184 -3.20 -8.61 2.59
C ASN A 184 -2.37 -8.24 1.36
N ALA A 185 -1.22 -7.60 1.55
CA ALA A 185 -0.32 -7.22 0.46
C ALA A 185 0.26 -8.43 -0.29
N ILE A 186 0.64 -9.48 0.44
CA ILE A 186 1.15 -10.74 -0.12
C ILE A 186 0.08 -11.38 -1.02
N ILE A 187 -1.15 -11.46 -0.54
CA ILE A 187 -2.24 -12.12 -1.27
C ILE A 187 -2.60 -11.34 -2.53
N ALA A 188 -2.62 -10.01 -2.44
CA ALA A 188 -2.82 -9.15 -3.59
C ALA A 188 -1.67 -9.29 -4.61
N ALA A 189 -0.41 -9.36 -4.15
CA ALA A 189 0.74 -9.55 -5.02
C ALA A 189 0.71 -10.89 -5.78
N TYR A 190 0.35 -11.99 -5.10
CA TYR A 190 0.19 -13.29 -5.74
C TYR A 190 -0.98 -13.32 -6.73
N ASN A 191 -2.07 -12.59 -6.46
CA ASN A 191 -3.21 -12.48 -7.36
C ASN A 191 -2.84 -11.76 -8.69
N ILE A 192 -1.96 -10.77 -8.63
CA ILE A 192 -1.51 -10.01 -9.82
C ILE A 192 -0.60 -10.86 -10.72
N GLY A 193 0.34 -11.61 -10.14
CA GLY A 193 1.23 -12.51 -10.88
C GLY A 193 2.21 -11.75 -11.80
N GLY A 194 3.25 -11.16 -11.21
CA GLY A 194 4.32 -10.48 -11.93
C GLY A 194 4.14 -8.97 -12.01
N THR A 195 4.50 -8.37 -13.15
CA THR A 195 4.51 -6.91 -13.31
C THR A 195 3.12 -6.33 -13.45
N ILE A 196 2.92 -5.13 -12.89
CA ILE A 196 1.72 -4.32 -13.02
C ILE A 196 2.10 -2.84 -13.11
N GLU A 197 1.47 -2.11 -14.02
CA GLU A 197 1.76 -0.69 -14.21
C GLU A 197 0.88 0.25 -13.39
N GLY A 198 -0.21 -0.26 -12.81
CA GLY A 198 -1.20 0.53 -12.09
C GLY A 198 -2.61 0.40 -12.68
N PHE A 199 -3.47 1.39 -12.44
CA PHE A 199 -4.91 1.32 -12.78
C PHE A 199 -5.22 1.15 -14.28
N HIS A 200 -4.31 1.55 -15.16
CA HIS A 200 -4.47 1.44 -16.61
C HIS A 200 -4.09 0.05 -17.14
N ASP A 201 -3.36 -0.74 -16.36
CA ASP A 201 -2.96 -2.10 -16.75
C ASP A 201 -4.21 -2.98 -16.91
N PRO A 202 -4.35 -3.73 -18.03
CA PRO A 202 -5.42 -4.72 -18.17
C PRO A 202 -5.52 -5.70 -16.99
N LYS A 203 -4.39 -6.05 -16.37
CA LYS A 203 -4.35 -6.90 -15.17
C LYS A 203 -5.09 -6.28 -13.99
N PHE A 204 -5.02 -4.96 -13.82
CA PHE A 204 -5.74 -4.27 -12.74
C PHE A 204 -7.24 -4.60 -12.82
N LYS A 205 -7.86 -4.33 -13.98
CA LYS A 205 -9.30 -4.55 -14.19
C LYS A 205 -9.68 -6.02 -14.05
N ALA A 206 -8.84 -6.92 -14.54
CA ALA A 206 -9.11 -8.35 -14.49
C ALA A 206 -8.98 -8.94 -13.07
N ARG A 207 -8.08 -8.41 -12.24
CA ARG A 207 -7.68 -9.03 -10.96
C ARG A 207 -8.16 -8.31 -9.72
N ILE A 208 -8.51 -7.02 -9.80
CA ILE A 208 -8.88 -6.22 -8.62
C ILE A 208 -10.06 -6.81 -7.84
N ARG A 209 -11.08 -7.34 -8.54
CA ARG A 209 -12.25 -7.95 -7.88
C ARG A 209 -11.84 -9.13 -7.02
N THR A 210 -11.09 -10.07 -7.59
CA THR A 210 -10.55 -11.24 -6.87
C THR A 210 -9.63 -10.82 -5.73
N GLY A 211 -8.79 -9.81 -5.96
CA GLY A 211 -7.86 -9.27 -4.96
C GLY A 211 -8.56 -8.68 -3.74
N LEU A 212 -9.62 -7.91 -3.96
CA LEU A 212 -10.44 -7.34 -2.90
C LEU A 212 -11.25 -8.40 -2.17
N THR A 213 -11.81 -9.40 -2.86
CA THR A 213 -12.54 -10.49 -2.19
C THR A 213 -11.63 -11.34 -1.31
N CYS A 214 -10.41 -11.68 -1.77
CA CYS A 214 -9.45 -12.42 -0.96
C CYS A 214 -8.99 -11.60 0.25
N SER A 215 -8.79 -10.29 0.05
CA SER A 215 -8.42 -9.37 1.12
C SER A 215 -9.53 -9.22 2.17
N LEU A 216 -10.79 -9.19 1.76
CA LEU A 216 -11.93 -9.20 2.69
C LEU A 216 -11.88 -10.42 3.60
N ILE A 217 -11.75 -11.62 3.02
CA ILE A 217 -11.70 -12.88 3.78
C ILE A 217 -10.55 -12.86 4.79
N MET A 218 -9.37 -12.41 4.34
CA MET A 218 -8.17 -12.37 5.18
C MET A 218 -8.26 -11.34 6.29
N SER A 219 -8.84 -10.17 6.00
CA SER A 219 -9.03 -9.13 7.00
C SER A 219 -10.10 -9.49 8.02
N VAL A 220 -11.15 -10.22 7.61
CA VAL A 220 -12.13 -10.81 8.53
C VAL A 220 -11.45 -11.83 9.43
N LEU A 221 -10.65 -12.75 8.89
CA LEU A 221 -9.92 -13.74 9.68
C LEU A 221 -8.98 -13.07 10.69
N CYS A 222 -8.15 -12.13 10.25
CA CYS A 222 -7.30 -11.34 11.14
C CYS A 222 -8.11 -10.58 12.20
N GLY A 223 -9.21 -9.93 11.80
CA GLY A 223 -10.08 -9.18 12.69
C GLY A 223 -10.72 -10.05 13.78
N VAL A 224 -11.13 -11.28 13.45
CA VAL A 224 -11.65 -12.24 14.44
C VAL A 224 -10.58 -12.57 15.49
N PHE A 225 -9.33 -12.80 15.09
CA PHE A 225 -8.23 -13.03 16.04
C PHE A 225 -7.99 -11.83 16.95
N ILE A 226 -8.08 -10.60 16.42
CA ILE A 226 -7.95 -9.39 17.24
C ILE A 226 -9.10 -9.24 18.22
N VAL A 227 -10.34 -9.47 17.79
CA VAL A 227 -11.52 -9.42 18.66
C VAL A 227 -11.39 -10.46 19.78
N ILE A 228 -10.95 -11.68 19.47
CA ILE A 228 -10.70 -12.71 20.49
C ILE A 228 -9.62 -12.23 21.46
N ALA A 229 -8.49 -11.72 20.96
CA ALA A 229 -7.40 -11.25 21.81
C ALA A 229 -7.80 -10.08 22.73
N MET A 230 -8.68 -9.19 22.26
CA MET A 230 -9.28 -8.13 23.08
C MET A 230 -10.18 -8.71 24.17
N LEU A 231 -11.01 -9.72 23.86
CA LEU A 231 -11.91 -10.37 24.82
C LEU A 231 -11.15 -11.17 25.87
N THR A 232 -10.02 -11.79 25.51
CA THR A 232 -9.19 -12.59 26.42
C THR A 232 -8.13 -11.77 27.15
N GLY A 233 -7.95 -10.49 26.81
CA GLY A 233 -6.93 -9.61 27.40
C GLY A 233 -5.48 -10.02 27.10
N THR A 234 -5.25 -10.89 26.12
CA THR A 234 -3.93 -11.50 25.86
C THR A 234 -2.93 -10.57 25.16
N LEU A 235 -3.41 -9.45 24.59
CA LEU A 235 -2.60 -8.46 23.87
C LEU A 235 -2.71 -7.03 24.45
N VAL A 236 -3.52 -6.85 25.50
CA VAL A 236 -3.60 -5.58 26.23
C VAL A 236 -2.34 -5.49 27.09
N GLY A 237 -1.52 -4.47 26.83
CA GLY A 237 -0.26 -4.28 27.53
C GLY A 237 -0.52 -4.00 28.99
N GLY A 238 -0.14 -4.94 29.85
CA GLY A 238 0.12 -4.65 31.25
C GLY A 238 1.23 -3.61 31.35
N VAL A 239 0.88 -2.47 31.94
CA VAL A 239 1.73 -1.75 32.88
C VAL A 239 0.82 -1.49 34.09
N MET A 240 1.04 -2.23 35.17
CA MET A 240 0.82 -1.65 36.50
C MET A 240 1.91 -0.59 36.72
#